data_AF-A0A453NKH4-F1
#
_entry.id   AF-A0A453NKH4-F1
#
_cell.length_a   1.000
_cell.length_b   1.000
_cell.length_c   1.000
_cell.angle_alpha   90.00
_cell.angle_beta   90.00
_cell.angle_gamma   90.00
#
_symmetry.space_group_name_H-M   'P 1'
#
loop_
_entity.id
_entity.type
_entity.pdbx_description
1 polymer ?
#
loop_
_entity_poly.entity_id
_entity_poly.type
_entity_poly.pdbx_seq_one_letter_code
_entity_poly.pdbx_strand_id
1 'polypeptide(L)'
;ISEFFTLWMLVHDFPLDDQAEDDITWKHVNDGIYSAATAYKALFLGLTLSPMDRMVWKAWTPPKVKFFAWLALQDRIWTADRLE
;
A
#
# COMPACT_ATOMS: atom_id res chain seq x y z
N ILE A 1 -9.73 8.14 -23.34
CA ILE A 1 -10.24 9.44 -23.88
C ILE A 1 -11.55 9.85 -23.19
N SER A 2 -12.55 8.98 -23.04
CA SER A 2 -13.81 9.34 -22.34
C SER A 2 -13.61 9.90 -20.93
N GLU A 3 -12.83 9.21 -20.09
CA GLU A 3 -12.56 9.64 -18.71
C GLU A 3 -11.91 11.02 -18.62
N PHE A 4 -11.03 11.34 -19.58
CA PHE A 4 -10.40 12.65 -19.67
C PHE A 4 -11.42 13.76 -19.95
N PHE A 5 -12.32 13.56 -20.92
CA PHE A 5 -13.38 14.52 -21.20
C PHE A 5 -14.35 14.68 -20.03
N THR A 6 -14.67 13.59 -19.33
CA THR A 6 -15.48 13.65 -18.10
C THR A 6 -14.84 14.52 -17.03
N LEU A 7 -13.55 14.31 -16.75
CA LEU A 7 -12.83 15.13 -15.78
C LEU A 7 -12.74 16.59 -16.24
N TRP A 8 -12.40 16.82 -17.52
CA TRP A 8 -12.31 18.17 -18.08
C TRP A 8 -13.62 18.93 -17.96
N MET A 9 -14.76 18.32 -18.31
CA MET A 9 -16.08 18.95 -18.15
C MET A 9 -16.44 19.25 -16.69
N LEU A 10 -15.94 18.46 -15.73
CA LEU A 10 -16.20 18.70 -14.31
C LEU A 10 -15.33 19.83 -13.73
N VAL A 11 -14.13 20.05 -14.28
CA VAL A 11 -13.13 20.97 -13.71
C VAL A 11 -13.04 22.29 -14.49
N HIS A 12 -13.40 22.32 -15.79
CA HIS A 12 -13.20 23.48 -16.67
C HIS A 12 -13.81 24.77 -16.13
N ASP A 13 -15.03 24.70 -15.59
CA ASP A 13 -15.75 25.86 -15.05
C ASP A 13 -15.69 25.94 -13.51
N PHE A 14 -14.78 25.21 -12.88
CA PHE A 14 -14.60 25.29 -11.44
C PHE A 14 -13.96 26.64 -11.08
N PRO A 15 -14.64 27.51 -10.32
CA PRO A 15 -14.11 28.81 -9.97
C PRO A 15 -12.94 28.65 -9.01
N LEU A 16 -11.73 28.95 -9.47
CA LEU A 16 -10.53 29.02 -8.65
C LEU A 16 -10.43 30.42 -8.03
N ASP A 17 -10.05 30.46 -6.75
CA ASP A 17 -9.77 31.70 -6.05
C ASP A 17 -8.25 31.85 -5.88
N ASP A 18 -7.66 32.76 -6.65
CA ASP A 18 -6.21 33.05 -6.61
C ASP A 18 -5.74 33.61 -5.26
N GLN A 19 -6.66 34.04 -4.39
CA GLN A 19 -6.34 34.56 -3.05
C GLN A 19 -6.51 33.49 -1.95
N ALA A 20 -7.10 32.34 -2.27
CA ALA A 20 -7.24 31.24 -1.33
C ALA A 20 -6.01 30.33 -1.39
N GLU A 21 -5.48 29.93 -0.23
CA GLU A 21 -4.46 28.88 -0.18
C GLU A 21 -5.11 27.50 -0.38
N ASP A 22 -4.44 26.64 -1.15
CA ASP A 22 -4.84 25.24 -1.31
C ASP A 22 -4.70 24.48 0.01
N ASP A 23 -5.67 23.59 0.28
CA ASP A 23 -5.62 22.66 1.40
C ASP A 23 -5.68 21.21 0.91
N ILE A 24 -5.08 20.29 1.68
CA ILE A 24 -5.05 18.86 1.38
C ILE A 24 -5.68 18.06 2.52
N THR A 25 -6.74 17.34 2.19
CA THR A 25 -7.45 16.48 3.15
C THR A 25 -7.18 15.00 2.86
N TRP A 26 -6.83 14.25 3.90
CA TRP A 26 -6.59 12.81 3.81
C TRP A 26 -7.91 12.02 3.75
N LYS A 27 -8.31 11.60 2.54
CA LYS A 27 -9.61 10.96 2.27
C LYS A 27 -9.82 9.56 2.88
N HIS A 28 -8.79 8.93 3.45
CA HIS A 28 -8.88 7.55 3.95
C HIS A 28 -9.33 7.44 5.41
N VAL A 29 -9.66 8.57 6.04
CA VAL A 29 -10.16 8.70 7.41
C VAL A 29 -11.12 9.88 7.49
N ASN A 30 -12.04 9.85 8.45
CA ASN A 30 -13.09 10.87 8.57
C ASN A 30 -12.61 12.22 9.13
N ASP A 31 -11.50 12.24 9.87
CA ASP A 31 -10.93 13.48 10.41
C ASP A 31 -10.14 14.27 9.36
N GLY A 32 -9.89 13.67 8.19
CA GLY A 32 -9.14 14.30 7.11
C GLY A 32 -7.65 14.48 7.39
N ILE A 33 -7.13 13.95 8.51
CA ILE A 33 -5.75 14.18 8.95
C ILE A 33 -4.85 13.06 8.44
N TYR A 34 -3.78 13.46 7.75
CA TYR A 34 -2.75 12.53 7.33
C TYR A 34 -1.97 11.97 8.52
N SER A 35 -1.72 10.66 8.48
CA SER A 35 -0.66 10.04 9.28
C SER A 35 0.00 8.89 8.51
N ALA A 36 1.28 8.64 8.77
CA ALA A 36 2.00 7.52 8.18
C ALA A 36 1.29 6.17 8.43
N ALA A 37 0.65 6.01 9.59
CA ALA A 37 -0.12 4.81 9.91
C ALA A 37 -1.35 4.63 9.00
N THR A 38 -2.11 5.70 8.77
CA THR A 38 -3.28 5.66 7.87
C THR A 38 -2.89 5.52 6.41
N ALA A 39 -1.77 6.11 5.99
CA ALA A 39 -1.19 5.92 4.67
C ALA A 39 -0.78 4.46 4.44
N TYR A 40 -0.11 3.84 5.41
CA TYR A 40 0.23 2.43 5.35
C TYR A 40 -1.02 1.58 5.22
N LYS A 41 -2.06 1.80 6.05
CA LYS A 41 -3.34 1.08 5.92
C LYS A 41 -3.99 1.25 4.55
N ALA A 42 -3.95 2.46 3.98
CA ALA A 42 -4.48 2.74 2.65
C ALA A 42 -3.72 2.01 1.53
N LEU A 43 -2.42 1.75 1.70
CA LEU A 43 -1.65 0.96 0.74
C LEU A 43 -2.15 -0.49 0.64
N PHE A 44 -2.70 -1.04 1.72
CA PHE A 44 -3.24 -2.42 1.77
C PHE A 44 -4.75 -2.49 1.62
N LEU A 45 -5.43 -1.36 1.35
CA LEU A 45 -6.86 -1.34 1.15
C LEU A 45 -7.22 -2.12 -0.13
N GLY A 46 -8.05 -3.15 0.02
CA GLY A 46 -8.42 -4.06 -1.08
C GLY A 46 -7.45 -5.21 -1.33
N LEU A 47 -6.33 -5.30 -0.60
CA LEU A 47 -5.46 -6.48 -0.66
C LEU A 47 -6.03 -7.64 0.15
N THR A 48 -5.87 -8.86 -0.39
CA THR A 48 -6.15 -10.09 0.35
C THR A 48 -4.93 -10.51 1.12
N LEU A 49 -5.06 -10.68 2.44
CA LEU A 49 -3.97 -11.19 3.26
C LEU A 49 -3.66 -12.63 2.90
N SER A 50 -2.37 -12.91 2.66
CA SER A 50 -1.89 -14.25 2.41
C SER A 50 -1.91 -15.06 3.70
N PRO A 51 -2.36 -16.33 3.70
CA PRO A 51 -2.31 -17.21 4.88
C PRO A 51 -0.88 -17.57 5.30
N MET A 52 0.12 -17.19 4.50
CA MET A 52 1.52 -17.53 4.70
C MET A 52 2.12 -16.93 5.97
N ASP A 53 1.62 -15.78 6.44
CA ASP A 53 2.04 -15.18 7.71
C ASP A 53 1.82 -16.15 8.87
N ARG A 54 0.66 -16.80 8.90
CA ARG A 54 0.27 -17.77 9.91
C ARG A 54 1.10 -19.04 9.74
N MET A 55 1.27 -19.52 8.51
CA MET A 55 2.04 -20.73 8.23
C MET A 55 3.50 -20.61 8.69
N VAL A 56 4.14 -19.45 8.50
CA VAL A 56 5.52 -19.23 8.92
C VAL A 56 5.62 -18.94 10.42
N TRP A 57 4.83 -17.99 10.92
CA TRP A 57 5.06 -17.47 12.27
C TRP A 57 4.35 -18.26 13.36
N LYS A 58 3.18 -18.86 13.08
CA LYS A 58 2.41 -19.64 14.07
C LYS A 58 2.78 -21.12 14.11
N ALA A 59 3.55 -21.64 13.16
CA ALA A 59 4.04 -23.01 13.22
C ALA A 59 4.92 -23.23 14.46
N TRP A 60 4.82 -24.40 15.08
CA TRP A 60 5.71 -24.80 16.18
C TRP A 60 7.02 -25.32 15.61
N THR A 61 7.90 -24.39 15.25
CA THR A 61 9.19 -24.67 14.63
C THR A 61 10.29 -23.81 15.23
N PRO A 62 11.56 -24.24 15.17
CA PRO A 62 12.69 -23.42 15.61
C PRO A 62 12.76 -22.08 14.85
N PRO A 63 13.22 -20.99 15.50
CA PRO A 63 13.30 -19.67 14.86
C PRO A 63 14.08 -19.65 13.54
N LYS A 64 15.15 -20.45 13.43
CA LYS A 64 15.95 -20.58 12.19
C LYS A 64 15.10 -21.07 11.01
N VAL A 65 14.18 -22.01 11.24
CA VAL A 65 13.29 -22.55 10.21
C VAL A 65 12.28 -21.50 9.76
N LYS A 66 11.69 -20.76 10.71
CA LYS A 66 10.77 -19.65 10.39
C LYS A 66 11.44 -18.56 9.56
N PHE A 67 12.67 -18.19 9.94
CA PHE A 67 13.46 -17.22 9.20
C PHE A 67 13.75 -17.68 7.77
N PHE A 68 14.17 -18.93 7.59
CA PHE A 68 14.39 -19.50 6.25
C PHE A 68 13.10 -19.55 5.42
N ALA A 69 11.98 -19.98 6.00
CA ALA A 69 10.69 -20.01 5.31
C ALA A 69 10.22 -18.60 4.91
N TRP A 70 10.44 -17.60 5.76
CA TRP A 70 10.15 -16.20 5.43
C TRP A 70 11.01 -15.69 4.26
N LEU A 71 12.31 -16.02 4.23
CA LEU A 71 13.17 -15.70 3.08
C LEU A 71 12.71 -16.44 1.82
N ALA A 72 12.30 -17.71 1.93
CA ALA A 72 11.78 -18.49 0.81
C ALA A 72 10.59 -17.80 0.15
N LEU A 73 9.63 -17.34 0.97
CA LEU A 73 8.42 -16.65 0.49
C LEU A 73 8.71 -15.33 -0.20
N GLN A 74 9.84 -14.71 0.09
CA GLN A 74 10.29 -13.47 -0.55
C GLN A 74 11.20 -13.72 -1.75
N ASP A 75 11.41 -14.98 -2.12
CA ASP A 75 12.41 -15.39 -3.11
C ASP A 75 13.81 -14.86 -2.75
N ARG A 76 14.16 -14.89 -1.46
CA ARG A 76 15.40 -14.33 -0.89
C ARG A 76 16.38 -15.37 -0.34
N ILE A 77 16.16 -16.64 -0.62
CA ILE A 77 17.15 -17.68 -0.28
C ILE A 77 18.35 -17.51 -1.20
N TRP A 78 19.55 -17.67 -0.62
CA TRP A 78 20.77 -17.81 -1.37
C TRP A 78 20.84 -19.24 -1.94
N THR A 79 20.16 -19.45 -3.07
CA THR A 79 20.34 -20.64 -3.92
C THR A 79 21.44 -20.35 -4.95
N ALA A 80 21.88 -21.39 -5.67
CA ALA A 80 22.86 -21.24 -6.74
C ALA A 80 22.41 -20.24 -7.83
N ASP A 81 21.11 -19.96 -7.92
CA ASP A 81 20.50 -19.02 -8.86
C ASP A 81 20.89 -17.55 -8.62
N ARG A 82 21.60 -17.24 -7.52
CA ARG A 82 22.06 -15.88 -7.15
C ARG A 82 23.58 -15.69 -7.23
N LEU A 83 24.30 -16.61 -7.87
CA LEU A 83 25.76 -16.59 -7.99
C LEU A 83 26.30 -15.75 -9.18
N GLU A 84 25.46 -14.96 -9.84
CA GLU A 84 25.88 -14.08 -10.95
C GLU A 84 26.72 -12.87 -10.48
#